data_AF-A0A0M2KAG9-F1
#
_entry.id   AF-A0A0M2KAG9-F1
#
_cell.length_a   1.000
_cell.length_b   1.000
_cell.length_c   1.000
_cell.angle_alpha   90.00
_cell.angle_beta   90.00
_cell.angle_gamma   90.00
#
_symmetry.space_group_name_H-M   'P 1'
#
loop_
_entity.id
_entity.type
_entity.pdbx_description
1 polymer ?
#
loop_
_entity_poly.entity_id
_entity_poly.type
_entity_poly.pdbx_seq_one_letter_code
_entity_poly.pdbx_strand_id
1 'polypeptide(L)'
;MVNGRKNARRDSPCDPLGLLGGENTQGYVPNPMEWVDPLGLAYCPKLQAQLQALTDKAVLDIINNPKLVQELMSPGSYMQLAKNTELYGASFGKAVERRVARLIREDSELSRIVEHTGIMRGPNGRFISSPDFTTKSRGIFDVTTNAQRAEHIARYGTDKIDDVGYLLYDVVKGLAF
;
A
#
# COMPACT_ATOMS: atom_id res chain seq x y z
N MET A 1 -58.35 17.14 -48.11
CA MET A 1 -58.56 18.15 -47.04
C MET A 1 -59.02 17.36 -45.80
N VAL A 2 -58.39 17.31 -44.63
CA VAL A 2 -57.54 18.26 -43.88
C VAL A 2 -56.60 17.47 -42.93
N ASN A 3 -55.41 18.02 -42.68
CA ASN A 3 -54.35 17.54 -41.75
C ASN A 3 -54.78 17.39 -40.28
N GLY A 4 -54.18 16.43 -39.56
CA GLY A 4 -54.24 16.29 -38.09
C GLY A 4 -52.88 15.86 -37.51
N ARG A 5 -52.39 16.57 -36.48
CA ARG A 5 -50.99 16.63 -36.01
C ARG A 5 -50.56 15.47 -35.08
N LYS A 6 -49.23 15.34 -34.96
CA LYS A 6 -48.44 14.51 -34.03
C LYS A 6 -48.88 14.62 -32.56
N ASN A 7 -48.71 13.55 -31.78
CA ASN A 7 -47.93 13.60 -30.52
C ASN A 7 -47.63 12.21 -29.94
N ALA A 8 -46.40 12.09 -29.44
CA ALA A 8 -45.79 10.90 -28.87
C ALA A 8 -46.44 10.46 -27.54
N ARG A 9 -46.48 9.14 -27.32
CA ARG A 9 -46.34 8.53 -26.00
C ARG A 9 -45.48 7.27 -26.15
N ARG A 10 -44.30 7.31 -25.52
CA ARG A 10 -43.51 6.13 -25.16
C ARG A 10 -44.40 5.26 -24.29
N ASP A 11 -44.45 3.96 -24.55
CA ASP A 11 -44.58 2.91 -23.54
C ASP A 11 -44.17 1.59 -24.21
N SER A 12 -43.05 1.04 -23.73
CA SER A 12 -42.46 -0.21 -24.19
C SER A 12 -43.33 -1.40 -23.78
N PRO A 13 -43.74 -2.29 -24.69
CA PRO A 13 -44.05 -3.66 -24.33
C PRO A 13 -42.72 -4.41 -24.21
N CYS A 14 -42.46 -4.93 -23.01
CA CYS A 14 -41.39 -5.89 -22.75
C CYS A 14 -41.69 -7.17 -23.57
N ASP A 15 -40.84 -7.52 -24.54
CA ASP A 15 -40.97 -8.75 -25.33
C ASP A 15 -40.62 -9.99 -24.48
N PRO A 16 -41.56 -10.94 -24.30
CA PRO A 16 -41.32 -12.19 -23.59
C PRO A 16 -40.91 -13.28 -24.59
N LEU A 17 -39.64 -13.69 -24.54
CA LEU A 17 -39.06 -14.90 -25.16
C LEU A 17 -39.08 -14.98 -26.70
N GLY A 18 -37.89 -14.84 -27.30
CA GLY A 18 -37.64 -15.22 -28.70
C GLY A 18 -36.18 -15.04 -29.11
N LEU A 19 -35.33 -16.03 -28.83
CA LEU A 19 -33.93 -16.09 -29.26
C LEU A 19 -33.75 -15.74 -30.74
N LEU A 20 -33.14 -14.59 -31.00
CA LEU A 20 -32.27 -14.37 -32.16
C LEU A 20 -31.02 -13.65 -31.66
N GLY A 21 -30.17 -14.42 -30.95
CA GLY A 21 -28.83 -13.99 -30.57
C GLY A 21 -27.96 -13.88 -31.82
N GLY A 22 -28.12 -12.79 -32.56
CA GLY A 22 -27.18 -12.36 -33.57
C GLY A 22 -25.81 -12.11 -32.92
N GLU A 23 -24.75 -12.41 -33.67
CA GLU A 23 -23.36 -12.23 -33.26
C GLU A 23 -23.10 -10.80 -32.78
N ASN A 24 -23.24 -10.57 -31.47
CA ASN A 24 -22.72 -9.38 -30.82
C ASN A 24 -21.26 -9.65 -30.47
N THR A 25 -20.39 -9.49 -31.46
CA THR A 25 -18.94 -9.36 -31.34
C THR A 25 -18.53 -8.00 -30.75
N GLN A 26 -19.10 -7.63 -29.60
CA GLN A 26 -18.61 -6.52 -28.77
C GLN A 26 -18.33 -7.07 -27.38
N GLY A 27 -17.08 -7.50 -27.23
CA GLY A 27 -16.59 -8.16 -26.04
C GLY A 27 -16.69 -7.28 -24.80
N TYR A 28 -17.12 -7.91 -23.72
CA TYR A 28 -16.70 -7.56 -22.38
C TYR A 28 -16.60 -8.86 -21.57
N VAL A 29 -15.41 -9.44 -21.56
CA VAL A 29 -14.96 -10.17 -20.38
C VAL A 29 -13.59 -9.58 -20.05
N PRO A 30 -13.52 -8.84 -18.95
CA PRO A 30 -12.83 -9.43 -17.82
C PRO A 30 -13.68 -9.33 -16.56
N ASN A 31 -13.81 -10.47 -15.88
CA ASN A 31 -14.38 -10.61 -14.56
C ASN A 31 -13.76 -9.59 -13.57
N PRO A 32 -14.51 -8.65 -12.95
CA PRO A 32 -13.96 -7.76 -11.93
C PRO A 32 -14.36 -8.15 -10.50
N MET A 33 -15.13 -9.23 -10.32
CA MET A 33 -15.29 -9.87 -9.02
C MET A 33 -14.18 -10.93 -8.94
N GLU A 34 -12.94 -10.46 -8.82
CA GLU A 34 -11.86 -11.31 -8.34
C GLU A 34 -12.35 -12.01 -7.07
N TRP A 35 -12.16 -13.32 -7.01
CA TRP A 35 -12.43 -14.09 -5.81
C TRP A 35 -11.73 -13.40 -4.64
N VAL A 36 -12.52 -12.87 -3.72
CA VAL A 36 -12.06 -12.50 -2.40
C VAL A 36 -11.61 -13.80 -1.77
N ASP A 37 -10.31 -14.04 -1.68
CA ASP A 37 -9.75 -15.12 -0.86
C ASP A 37 -10.17 -14.87 0.60
N PRO A 38 -11.12 -15.65 1.16
CA PRO A 38 -11.64 -15.41 2.50
C PRO A 38 -10.65 -15.86 3.59
N LEU A 39 -9.57 -16.55 3.22
CA LEU A 39 -8.67 -17.21 4.16
C LEU A 39 -7.39 -16.43 4.39
N GLY A 40 -6.94 -15.60 3.43
CA GLY A 40 -5.83 -14.65 3.58
C GLY A 40 -4.55 -15.24 4.20
N LEU A 41 -4.39 -16.56 4.13
CA LEU A 41 -3.42 -17.36 4.88
C LEU A 41 -2.03 -17.36 4.22
N ALA A 42 -1.86 -16.67 3.10
CA ALA A 42 -0.60 -16.59 2.36
C ALA A 42 -0.23 -15.14 2.00
N TYR A 43 1.08 -14.90 1.93
CA TYR A 43 1.72 -13.77 1.27
C TYR A 43 0.98 -13.42 -0.04
N CYS A 44 0.47 -12.19 -0.15
CA CYS A 44 -0.25 -11.71 -1.33
C CYS A 44 0.70 -10.84 -2.18
N PRO A 45 1.22 -11.34 -3.32
CA PRO A 45 2.17 -10.60 -4.14
C PRO A 45 1.59 -9.28 -4.66
N LYS A 46 0.27 -9.25 -4.95
CA LYS A 46 -0.44 -8.03 -5.38
C LYS A 46 -0.38 -6.94 -4.31
N LEU A 47 -0.64 -7.31 -3.04
CA LEU A 47 -0.59 -6.37 -1.93
C LEU A 47 0.83 -5.88 -1.68
N GLN A 48 1.83 -6.76 -1.76
CA GLN A 48 3.22 -6.32 -1.66
C GLN A 48 3.59 -5.32 -2.74
N ALA A 49 3.20 -5.55 -4.00
CA ALA A 49 3.47 -4.63 -5.09
C ALA A 49 2.82 -3.25 -4.84
N GLN A 50 1.61 -3.21 -4.30
CA GLN A 50 0.95 -1.96 -3.90
C GLN A 50 1.71 -1.24 -2.77
N LEU A 51 2.09 -1.97 -1.73
CA LEU A 51 2.86 -1.40 -0.61
C LEU A 51 4.27 -0.95 -1.05
N GLN A 52 4.88 -1.65 -2.00
CA GLN A 52 6.15 -1.26 -2.61
C GLN A 52 5.99 0.07 -3.35
N ALA A 53 4.95 0.22 -4.17
CA ALA A 53 4.66 1.48 -4.85
C ALA A 53 4.42 2.64 -3.86
N LEU A 54 3.78 2.38 -2.72
CA LEU A 54 3.65 3.38 -1.65
C LEU A 54 4.99 3.72 -0.99
N THR A 55 5.88 2.73 -0.84
CA THR A 55 7.24 2.92 -0.31
C THR A 55 8.06 3.79 -1.25
N ASP A 56 8.02 3.50 -2.55
CA ASP A 56 8.69 4.29 -3.58
C ASP A 56 8.14 5.73 -3.59
N LYS A 57 6.82 5.88 -3.53
CA LYS A 57 6.16 7.19 -3.42
C LYS A 57 6.59 7.94 -2.15
N ALA A 58 6.66 7.25 -1.01
CA ALA A 58 7.10 7.85 0.25
C ALA A 58 8.53 8.37 0.18
N VAL A 59 9.44 7.62 -0.44
CA VAL A 59 10.83 8.05 -0.69
C VAL A 59 10.85 9.27 -1.60
N LEU A 60 10.09 9.27 -2.70
CA LEU A 60 9.97 10.41 -3.61
C LEU A 60 9.40 11.65 -2.92
N ASP A 61 8.38 11.50 -2.08
CA ASP A 61 7.82 12.60 -1.29
C ASP A 61 8.90 13.22 -0.39
N ILE A 62 9.70 12.39 0.29
CA ILE A 62 10.79 12.86 1.17
C ILE A 62 11.88 13.56 0.36
N ILE A 63 12.22 13.06 -0.83
CA ILE A 63 13.20 13.70 -1.72
C ILE A 63 12.70 15.08 -2.18
N ASN A 64 11.44 15.15 -2.61
CA ASN A 64 10.83 16.37 -3.14
C ASN A 64 10.54 17.41 -2.06
N ASN A 65 10.22 16.97 -0.85
CA ASN A 65 9.95 17.85 0.29
C ASN A 65 10.51 17.28 1.61
N PRO A 66 11.83 17.39 1.85
CA PRO A 66 12.46 16.82 3.05
C PRO A 66 11.88 17.35 4.37
N LYS A 67 11.34 18.57 4.37
CA LYS A 67 10.71 19.19 5.54
C LYS A 67 9.44 18.46 6.00
N LEU A 68 8.78 17.69 5.12
CA LEU A 68 7.62 16.87 5.50
C LEU A 68 7.95 15.90 6.64
N VAL A 69 9.22 15.50 6.76
CA VAL A 69 9.68 14.57 7.79
C VAL A 69 9.53 15.15 9.20
N GLN A 70 9.50 16.48 9.35
CA GLN A 70 9.24 17.14 10.64
C GLN A 70 7.85 16.79 11.19
N GLU A 71 6.85 16.59 10.33
CA GLU A 71 5.50 16.18 10.73
C GLU A 71 5.44 14.68 11.05
N LEU A 72 6.33 13.89 10.46
CA LEU A 72 6.34 12.45 10.62
C LEU A 72 7.07 12.02 11.89
N MET A 73 8.02 12.79 12.42
CA MET A 73 8.83 12.35 13.56
C MET A 73 9.20 13.40 14.59
N SER A 74 9.75 12.93 15.71
CA SER A 74 10.18 13.83 16.79
C SER A 74 11.33 14.74 16.32
N PRO A 75 11.45 15.96 16.85
CA PRO A 75 12.53 16.88 16.50
C PRO A 75 13.92 16.25 16.66
N GLY A 76 14.13 15.46 17.73
CA GLY A 76 15.40 14.77 17.95
C GLY A 76 15.75 13.74 16.87
N SER A 77 14.76 13.04 16.31
CA SER A 77 14.97 12.08 15.21
C SER A 77 15.25 12.82 13.89
N TYR A 78 14.53 13.91 13.65
CA TYR A 78 14.76 14.80 12.50
C TYR A 78 16.18 15.39 12.51
N MET A 79 16.67 15.82 13.69
CA MET A 79 18.01 16.34 13.83
C MET A 79 19.12 15.34 13.44
N GLN A 80 18.88 14.03 13.56
CA GLN A 80 19.83 13.01 13.11
C GLN A 80 20.02 13.04 11.57
N LEU A 81 18.94 13.37 10.85
CA LEU A 81 18.94 13.54 9.40
C LEU A 81 19.64 14.84 9.01
N ALA A 82 19.22 15.96 9.61
CA ALA A 82 19.80 17.28 9.34
C ALA A 82 21.30 17.35 9.65
N LYS A 83 21.77 16.64 10.68
CA LYS A 83 23.18 16.59 11.06
C LYS A 83 24.00 15.51 10.34
N ASN A 84 23.40 14.69 9.48
CA ASN A 84 24.07 13.56 8.80
C ASN A 84 24.84 12.64 9.78
N THR A 85 24.22 12.30 10.90
CA THR A 85 24.83 11.43 11.92
C THR A 85 24.91 9.96 11.48
N GLU A 86 25.57 9.11 12.26
CA GLU A 86 25.58 7.66 12.06
C GLU A 86 24.17 7.04 12.07
N LEU A 87 23.22 7.69 12.75
CA LEU A 87 21.82 7.28 12.82
C LEU A 87 20.98 7.76 11.62
N TYR A 88 21.60 8.38 10.60
CA TYR A 88 20.90 8.89 9.43
C TYR A 88 20.03 7.82 8.76
N GLY A 89 20.58 6.64 8.48
CA GLY A 89 19.84 5.55 7.82
C GLY A 89 18.64 5.08 8.65
N ALA A 90 18.82 4.92 9.96
CA ALA A 90 17.75 4.51 10.86
C ALA A 90 16.65 5.57 10.98
N SER A 91 17.01 6.86 11.07
CA SER A 91 16.03 7.95 11.07
C SER A 91 15.33 8.08 9.72
N PHE A 92 16.04 7.88 8.61
CA PHE A 92 15.47 7.96 7.27
C PHE A 92 14.46 6.84 7.05
N GLY A 93 14.78 5.61 7.46
CA GLY A 93 13.85 4.49 7.42
C GLY A 93 12.59 4.74 8.25
N LYS A 94 12.72 5.30 9.46
CA LYS A 94 11.56 5.74 10.25
C LYS A 94 10.72 6.81 9.55
N ALA A 95 11.33 7.70 8.76
CA ALA A 95 10.58 8.68 7.97
C ALA A 95 9.75 7.98 6.90
N VAL A 96 10.37 7.08 6.13
CA VAL A 96 9.73 6.31 5.05
C VAL A 96 8.59 5.48 5.62
N GLU A 97 8.84 4.68 6.66
CA GLU A 97 7.85 3.86 7.35
C GLU A 97 6.62 4.68 7.77
N ARG A 98 6.83 5.83 8.42
CA ARG A 98 5.72 6.68 8.88
C ARG A 98 4.98 7.36 7.73
N ARG A 99 5.68 7.70 6.64
CA ARG A 99 5.05 8.24 5.43
C ARG A 99 4.18 7.17 4.77
N VAL A 100 4.68 5.94 4.63
CA VAL A 100 3.93 4.79 4.12
C VAL A 100 2.69 4.54 4.99
N ALA A 101 2.84 4.55 6.32
CA ALA A 101 1.71 4.40 7.23
C ALA A 101 0.64 5.50 7.07
N ARG A 102 1.05 6.74 6.77
CA ARG A 102 0.14 7.85 6.47
C ARG A 102 -0.58 7.62 5.13
N LEU A 103 0.14 7.20 4.09
CA LEU A 103 -0.44 6.88 2.78
C LEU A 103 -1.45 5.72 2.86
N ILE A 104 -1.13 4.66 3.62
CA ILE A 104 -2.05 3.54 3.88
C ILE A 104 -3.31 4.02 4.59
N ARG A 105 -3.18 4.92 5.57
CA ARG A 105 -4.33 5.48 6.30
C ARG A 105 -5.22 6.36 5.40
N GLU A 106 -4.61 7.06 4.45
CA GLU A 106 -5.32 7.90 3.48
C GLU A 106 -6.07 7.05 2.42
N ASP A 107 -5.68 5.79 2.23
CA ASP A 107 -6.34 4.84 1.32
C ASP A 107 -7.46 4.06 2.02
N SER A 108 -8.68 4.11 1.47
CA SER A 108 -9.88 3.50 2.08
C SER A 108 -9.87 1.97 2.08
N GLU A 109 -9.13 1.35 1.17
CA GLU A 109 -9.05 -0.11 1.05
C GLU A 109 -7.87 -0.64 1.87
N LEU A 110 -6.69 -0.03 1.74
CA LEU A 110 -5.51 -0.49 2.47
C LEU A 110 -5.62 -0.26 3.97
N SER A 111 -6.23 0.84 4.41
CA SER A 111 -6.46 1.11 5.85
C SER A 111 -7.31 0.06 6.55
N ARG A 112 -8.12 -0.70 5.82
CA ARG A 112 -8.94 -1.79 6.38
C ARG A 112 -8.19 -3.12 6.50
N ILE A 113 -7.13 -3.29 5.72
CA ILE A 113 -6.42 -4.56 5.53
C ILE A 113 -5.07 -4.55 6.24
N VAL A 114 -4.34 -3.42 6.15
CA VAL A 114 -2.96 -3.26 6.61
C VAL A 114 -2.94 -2.42 7.89
N GLU A 115 -2.30 -2.97 8.90
CA GLU A 115 -2.11 -2.36 10.21
C GLU A 115 -0.63 -1.98 10.38
N HIS A 116 -0.38 -0.76 10.86
CA HIS A 116 0.97 -0.29 11.16
C HIS A 116 1.37 -0.71 12.57
N THR A 117 2.36 -1.60 12.68
CA THR A 117 2.78 -2.23 13.93
C THR A 117 4.15 -1.76 14.44
N GLY A 118 4.93 -1.04 13.61
CA GLY A 118 6.26 -0.50 13.96
C GLY A 118 6.29 0.51 15.11
N ILE A 119 5.13 0.93 15.64
CA ILE A 119 5.01 1.80 16.81
C ILE A 119 4.91 1.06 18.15
N MET A 120 4.81 -0.28 18.14
CA MET A 120 4.53 -1.04 19.35
C MET A 120 5.71 -0.99 20.34
N ARG A 121 5.46 -0.38 21.50
CA ARG A 121 6.39 -0.39 22.63
C ARG A 121 6.01 -1.53 23.56
N GLY A 122 6.98 -2.35 23.93
CA GLY A 122 6.79 -3.41 24.90
C GLY A 122 6.57 -2.89 26.32
N PRO A 123 6.35 -3.81 27.28
CA PRO A 123 6.25 -3.48 28.69
C PRO A 123 7.45 -2.61 29.11
N ASN A 124 7.20 -1.54 29.85
CA ASN A 124 8.19 -0.53 30.28
C ASN A 124 8.80 0.33 29.16
N GLY A 125 8.15 0.44 27.99
CA GLY A 125 8.65 1.29 26.90
C GLY A 125 9.83 0.69 26.13
N ARG A 126 10.17 -0.58 26.38
CA ARG A 126 11.22 -1.31 25.66
C ARG A 126 10.81 -1.50 24.21
N PHE A 127 11.69 -1.17 23.26
CA PHE A 127 11.44 -1.42 21.84
C PHE A 127 11.34 -2.93 21.60
N ILE A 128 10.21 -3.39 21.02
CA ILE A 128 10.05 -4.77 20.57
C ILE A 128 10.43 -4.80 19.09
N SER A 129 11.17 -5.83 18.66
CA SER A 129 11.37 -6.10 17.23
C SER A 129 10.02 -6.53 16.65
N SER A 130 9.28 -5.57 16.12
CA SER A 130 8.00 -5.79 15.46
C SER A 130 8.15 -5.54 13.98
N PRO A 131 7.43 -6.28 13.12
CA PRO A 131 7.34 -5.91 11.72
C PRO A 131 6.72 -4.53 11.57
N ASP A 132 7.06 -3.83 10.50
CA ASP A 132 6.54 -2.48 10.26
C ASP A 132 5.05 -2.50 9.97
N PHE A 133 4.61 -3.44 9.12
CA PHE A 133 3.21 -3.60 8.77
C PHE A 133 2.77 -5.05 8.85
N THR A 134 1.53 -5.27 9.30
CA THR A 134 0.90 -6.58 9.30
C THR A 134 -0.47 -6.51 8.67
N THR A 135 -0.93 -7.58 8.03
CA THR A 135 -2.34 -7.67 7.60
C THR A 135 -3.17 -8.41 8.63
N LYS A 136 -4.48 -8.17 8.62
CA LYS A 136 -5.46 -8.94 9.44
C LYS A 136 -5.39 -10.45 9.21
N SER A 137 -4.86 -10.86 8.06
CA SER A 137 -4.74 -12.26 7.65
C SER A 137 -3.35 -12.87 7.93
N ARG A 138 -2.49 -12.20 8.70
CA ARG A 138 -1.12 -12.61 9.10
C ARG A 138 -0.01 -12.42 8.07
N GLY A 139 -0.22 -11.61 7.03
CA GLY A 139 0.87 -11.17 6.15
C GLY A 139 1.80 -10.20 6.90
N ILE A 140 3.11 -10.41 6.80
CA ILE A 140 4.12 -9.56 7.44
C ILE A 140 4.83 -8.76 6.35
N PHE A 141 4.95 -7.44 6.53
CA PHE A 141 5.68 -6.57 5.60
C PHE A 141 6.66 -5.70 6.37
N ASP A 142 7.87 -5.59 5.84
CA ASP A 142 9.00 -4.94 6.50
C ASP A 142 9.65 -3.95 5.54
N VAL A 143 9.73 -2.68 5.92
CA VAL A 143 10.31 -1.61 5.11
C VAL A 143 11.81 -1.61 5.36
N THR A 144 12.58 -2.14 4.42
CA THR A 144 14.02 -2.33 4.59
C THR A 144 14.79 -1.75 3.43
N THR A 145 16.04 -1.39 3.69
CA THR A 145 16.91 -0.89 2.65
C THR A 145 17.49 -2.05 1.84
N ASN A 146 17.80 -1.84 0.55
CA ASN A 146 18.45 -2.88 -0.25
C ASN A 146 19.75 -3.38 0.42
N ALA A 147 20.50 -2.48 1.05
CA ALA A 147 21.73 -2.81 1.77
C ALA A 147 21.49 -3.68 3.02
N GLN A 148 20.36 -3.49 3.72
CA GLN A 148 20.03 -4.19 4.97
C GLN A 148 19.13 -5.41 4.77
N ARG A 149 18.74 -5.72 3.52
CA ARG A 149 17.90 -6.88 3.21
C ARG A 149 18.47 -8.18 3.76
N ALA A 150 19.78 -8.42 3.60
CA ALA A 150 20.43 -9.64 4.08
C ALA A 150 20.36 -9.75 5.63
N GLU A 151 20.58 -8.64 6.34
CA GLU A 151 20.46 -8.58 7.79
C GLU A 151 19.01 -8.82 8.24
N HIS A 152 18.04 -8.23 7.53
CA HIS A 152 16.61 -8.45 7.79
C HIS A 152 16.18 -9.90 7.57
N ILE A 153 16.65 -10.56 6.51
CA ILE A 153 16.40 -11.99 6.28
C ILE A 153 16.97 -12.83 7.43
N ALA A 154 18.19 -12.53 7.88
CA ALA A 154 18.79 -13.22 9.01
C ALA A 154 18.01 -13.05 10.32
N ARG A 155 17.31 -11.91 10.52
CA ARG A 155 16.45 -11.68 11.70
C ARG A 155 15.20 -12.57 11.75
N TYR A 156 14.57 -12.84 10.60
CA TYR A 156 13.38 -13.70 10.52
C TYR A 156 13.72 -15.18 10.34
N GLY A 157 14.95 -15.49 9.92
CA GLY A 157 15.39 -16.82 9.54
C GLY A 157 15.17 -17.07 8.04
N THR A 158 16.11 -17.78 7.41
CA THR A 158 16.09 -18.07 5.96
C THR A 158 14.85 -18.83 5.51
N ASP A 159 14.24 -19.58 6.42
CA ASP A 159 13.08 -20.45 6.15
C ASP A 159 11.77 -19.66 6.05
N LYS A 160 11.78 -18.36 6.36
CA LYS A 160 10.61 -17.47 6.34
C LYS A 160 10.72 -16.35 5.31
N ILE A 161 11.68 -16.44 4.39
CA ILE A 161 11.91 -15.42 3.37
C ILE A 161 10.67 -15.20 2.48
N ASP A 162 9.92 -16.26 2.20
CA ASP A 162 8.70 -16.23 1.39
C ASP A 162 7.45 -15.83 2.20
N ASP A 163 7.57 -15.78 3.54
CA ASP A 163 6.48 -15.39 4.45
C ASP A 163 6.51 -13.89 4.78
N VAL A 164 7.60 -13.18 4.41
CA VAL A 164 7.80 -11.75 4.70
C VAL A 164 7.90 -10.95 3.41
N GLY A 165 6.96 -10.01 3.23
CA GLY A 165 7.00 -9.04 2.15
C GLY A 165 7.98 -7.92 2.44
N TYR A 166 9.22 -8.06 1.98
CA TYR A 166 10.21 -6.99 2.05
C TYR A 166 9.85 -5.86 1.08
N LEU A 167 9.74 -4.64 1.61
CA LEU A 167 9.50 -3.42 0.86
C LEU A 167 10.84 -2.68 0.76
N LEU A 168 11.47 -2.76 -0.40
CA LEU A 168 12.86 -2.39 -0.60
C LEU A 168 12.99 -0.95 -1.09
N TYR A 169 13.93 -0.20 -0.54
CA TYR A 169 14.29 1.12 -1.04
C TYR A 169 15.76 1.43 -0.79
N ASP A 170 16.27 2.50 -1.40
CA ASP A 170 17.63 2.98 -1.16
C ASP A 170 17.62 4.25 -0.31
N VAL A 171 18.56 4.32 0.64
CA VAL A 171 18.74 5.52 1.45
C VAL A 171 19.36 6.62 0.60
N VAL A 172 18.58 7.68 0.37
CA VAL A 172 19.08 8.86 -0.34
C VAL A 172 19.78 9.77 0.67
N LYS A 173 21.04 10.10 0.39
CA LYS A 173 21.87 11.01 1.19
C LYS A 173 21.94 12.40 0.55
N GLY A 174 22.29 13.41 1.35
CA GLY A 174 22.51 14.78 0.86
C GLY A 174 21.22 15.59 0.65
N LEU A 175 20.09 15.13 1.19
CA LEU A 175 18.85 15.90 1.20
C LEU A 175 18.95 17.06 2.21
N ALA A 176 18.34 18.19 1.86
CA ALA A 176 18.30 19.37 2.71
C ALA A 176 17.14 19.27 3.72
N PHE A 177 17.40 18.57 4.83
CA PHE A 177 16.54 18.55 6.02
C PHE A 177 16.78 19.80 6.88
#